data_AF-S3A6H6-F1
#
_entry.id   AF-S3A6H6-F1
#
_cell.length_a   1.000
_cell.length_b   1.000
_cell.length_c   1.000
_cell.angle_alpha   90.00
_cell.angle_beta   90.00
_cell.angle_gamma   90.00
#
_symmetry.space_group_name_H-M   'P 1'
#
loop_
_entity.id
_entity.type
_entity.pdbx_description
1 polymer ?
#
loop_
_entity_poly.entity_id
_entity_poly.type
_entity_poly.pdbx_seq_one_letter_code
_entity_poly.pdbx_strand_id
1 'polypeptide(L)'
;MPTRKGTAPVAVAAATRAESEELVDASSQMIAERHRRFAHEAAEWVKENEGAWSYMVKTAQGYSSQGRKFGMQELAEKVRRREFTDSHGRTTKVNNNHVPALARLLVAQVPACRTLIERRTHAYDGLMG
;
A
#
# COMPACT_ATOMS: atom_id res chain seq x y z
N MET A 1 -20.40 -36.45 -50.85
CA MET A 1 -20.39 -35.00 -50.54
C MET A 1 -21.77 -34.65 -49.99
N PRO A 2 -21.88 -34.25 -48.71
CA PRO A 2 -21.91 -32.81 -48.42
C PRO A 2 -21.14 -32.39 -47.16
N THR A 3 -20.70 -31.14 -47.18
CA THR A 3 -19.96 -30.37 -46.19
C THR A 3 -20.79 -30.04 -44.95
N ARG A 4 -20.22 -30.19 -43.75
CA ARG A 4 -20.77 -29.59 -42.51
C ARG A 4 -19.80 -28.58 -41.93
N LYS A 5 -20.12 -27.32 -42.24
CA LYS A 5 -20.00 -26.08 -41.46
C LYS A 5 -19.00 -26.07 -40.29
N GLY A 6 -17.94 -25.28 -40.46
CA GLY A 6 -17.16 -24.73 -39.35
C GLY A 6 -17.94 -23.63 -38.64
N THR A 7 -18.37 -23.89 -37.40
CA THR A 7 -19.02 -22.92 -36.51
C THR A 7 -18.44 -23.00 -35.10
N ALA A 8 -17.11 -23.11 -34.95
CA ALA A 8 -16.49 -23.36 -33.65
C ALA A 8 -15.36 -22.42 -33.16
N PRO A 9 -14.92 -21.34 -33.84
CA PRO A 9 -13.87 -20.49 -33.23
C PRO A 9 -14.41 -19.29 -32.42
N VAL A 10 -15.58 -18.75 -32.73
CA VAL A 10 -16.04 -17.46 -32.14
C VAL A 10 -16.63 -17.63 -30.73
N ALA A 11 -17.39 -18.70 -30.49
CA ALA A 11 -18.02 -18.92 -29.18
C ALA A 11 -16.99 -19.24 -28.08
N VAL A 12 -15.93 -19.99 -28.42
CA VAL A 12 -14.86 -20.34 -27.47
C VAL A 12 -14.01 -19.10 -27.14
N ALA A 13 -13.72 -18.25 -28.12
CA ALA A 13 -12.97 -17.01 -27.89
C ALA A 13 -13.74 -15.95 -27.08
N ALA A 14 -15.07 -15.90 -27.21
CA ALA A 14 -15.91 -15.02 -26.40
C ALA A 14 -15.99 -15.50 -24.94
N ALA A 15 -16.09 -16.82 -24.72
CA ALA A 15 -16.11 -17.40 -23.37
C ALA A 15 -14.78 -17.20 -22.63
N THR A 16 -13.65 -17.44 -23.27
CA THR A 16 -12.33 -17.27 -22.64
C THR A 16 -12.03 -15.80 -22.32
N ARG A 17 -12.51 -14.86 -23.12
CA ARG A 17 -12.37 -13.43 -22.86
C ARG A 17 -13.24 -12.97 -21.67
N ALA A 18 -14.48 -13.44 -21.58
CA ALA A 18 -15.36 -13.13 -20.45
C ALA A 18 -14.81 -13.69 -19.12
N GLU A 19 -14.32 -14.94 -19.10
CA GLU A 19 -13.67 -15.52 -17.92
C GLU A 19 -12.41 -14.75 -17.53
N SER A 20 -11.63 -14.26 -18.51
CA SER A 20 -10.43 -13.45 -18.26
C SER A 20 -10.78 -12.07 -17.69
N GLU A 21 -11.84 -11.44 -18.17
CA GLU A 21 -12.32 -10.13 -17.70
C GLU A 21 -12.90 -10.25 -16.27
N GLU A 22 -13.66 -11.31 -15.97
CA GLU A 22 -14.16 -11.60 -14.60
C GLU A 22 -13.03 -11.91 -13.61
N LEU A 23 -11.99 -12.65 -14.03
CA LEU A 23 -10.81 -12.92 -13.21
C LEU A 23 -10.00 -11.65 -12.90
N VAL A 24 -9.90 -10.73 -13.86
CA VAL A 24 -9.22 -9.44 -13.67
C VAL A 24 -10.02 -8.53 -12.74
N ASP A 25 -11.35 -8.50 -12.86
CA ASP A 25 -12.21 -7.71 -11.97
C ASP A 25 -12.19 -8.27 -10.53
N ALA A 26 -12.33 -9.59 -10.36
CA ALA A 26 -12.22 -10.23 -9.03
C ALA A 26 -10.84 -10.01 -8.38
N SER A 27 -9.75 -10.08 -9.17
CA SER A 27 -8.39 -9.76 -8.72
C SER A 27 -8.25 -8.29 -8.29
N SER A 28 -8.84 -7.36 -9.06
CA SER A 28 -8.83 -5.93 -8.76
C SER A 28 -9.62 -5.60 -7.49
N GLN A 29 -10.77 -6.23 -7.29
CA GLN A 29 -11.58 -6.08 -6.09
C GLN A 29 -10.85 -6.62 -4.85
N MET A 30 -10.23 -7.80 -4.93
CA MET A 30 -9.41 -8.35 -3.84
C MET A 30 -8.23 -7.45 -3.47
N ILE A 31 -7.58 -6.83 -4.46
CA ILE A 31 -6.48 -5.88 -4.22
C ILE A 31 -7.00 -4.62 -3.52
N ALA A 32 -8.12 -4.05 -3.97
CA ALA A 32 -8.72 -2.87 -3.38
C ALA A 32 -9.19 -3.12 -1.93
N GLU A 33 -9.81 -4.26 -1.66
CA GLU A 33 -10.23 -4.66 -0.31
C GLU A 33 -9.03 -4.83 0.62
N ARG A 34 -7.96 -5.47 0.13
CA ARG A 34 -6.70 -5.60 0.85
C ARG A 34 -6.07 -4.23 1.17
N HIS A 35 -6.14 -3.26 0.27
CA HIS A 35 -5.65 -1.90 0.52
C HIS A 35 -6.46 -1.17 1.59
N ARG A 36 -7.79 -1.29 1.54
CA ARG A 36 -8.68 -0.70 2.55
C ARG A 36 -8.38 -1.28 3.93
N ARG A 37 -8.21 -2.59 4.02
CA ARG A 37 -7.82 -3.27 5.26
C ARG A 37 -6.49 -2.76 5.79
N PHE A 38 -5.47 -2.65 4.95
CA PHE A 38 -4.16 -2.14 5.38
C PHE A 38 -4.19 -0.67 5.79
N ALA A 39 -5.04 0.16 5.16
CA ALA A 39 -5.23 1.54 5.56
C ALA A 39 -5.89 1.63 6.95
N HIS A 40 -6.92 0.82 7.20
CA HIS A 40 -7.57 0.72 8.51
C HIS A 40 -6.58 0.24 9.59
N GLU A 41 -5.87 -0.86 9.34
CA GLU A 41 -4.88 -1.40 10.27
C GLU A 41 -3.73 -0.40 10.54
N ALA A 42 -3.30 0.36 9.52
CA ALA A 42 -2.29 1.41 9.72
C ALA A 42 -2.81 2.58 10.57
N ALA A 43 -4.08 2.98 10.39
CA ALA A 43 -4.69 4.03 11.20
C ALA A 43 -4.83 3.59 12.67
N GLU A 44 -5.27 2.35 12.91
CA GLU A 44 -5.33 1.79 14.26
C GLU A 44 -3.94 1.68 14.88
N TRP A 45 -2.94 1.24 14.12
CA TRP A 45 -1.55 1.23 14.59
C TRP A 45 -1.07 2.62 15.01
N VAL A 46 -1.40 3.67 14.26
CA VAL A 46 -1.05 5.05 14.60
C VAL A 46 -1.69 5.48 15.92
N LYS A 47 -2.97 5.14 16.14
CA LYS A 47 -3.67 5.44 17.41
C LYS A 47 -3.03 4.71 18.58
N GLU A 48 -2.73 3.42 18.41
CA GLU A 48 -2.13 2.61 19.46
C GLU A 48 -0.69 3.01 19.78
N ASN A 49 0.04 3.57 18.80
CA ASN A 49 1.47 3.86 18.87
C ASN A 49 1.77 5.35 18.61
N GLU A 50 1.00 6.25 19.23
CA GLU A 50 1.09 7.70 19.00
C GLU A 50 2.52 8.25 19.18
N GLY A 51 3.26 7.77 20.19
CA GLY A 51 4.64 8.19 20.43
C GLY A 51 5.59 7.78 19.30
N ALA A 52 5.47 6.55 18.81
CA ALA A 52 6.27 6.06 17.69
C ALA A 52 5.90 6.80 16.40
N TRP A 53 4.62 7.02 16.15
CA TRP A 53 4.14 7.78 14.99
C TRP A 53 4.62 9.22 15.01
N SER A 54 4.47 9.91 16.15
CA SER A 54 4.95 11.29 16.33
C SER A 54 6.44 11.41 16.07
N TYR A 55 7.23 10.42 16.48
CA TYR A 55 8.65 10.38 16.17
C TYR A 55 8.94 10.20 14.67
N MET A 56 8.20 9.31 13.99
CA MET A 56 8.32 9.16 12.53
C MET A 56 7.98 10.46 11.81
N VAL A 57 6.89 11.15 12.19
CA VAL A 57 6.46 12.42 11.61
C VAL A 57 7.52 13.51 11.82
N LYS A 58 8.02 13.69 13.05
CA LYS A 58 9.09 14.66 13.34
C LYS A 58 10.36 14.38 12.54
N THR A 59 10.73 13.11 12.40
CA THR A 59 11.90 12.70 11.61
C THR A 59 11.70 13.02 10.13
N ALA A 60 10.53 12.71 9.58
CA ALA A 60 10.19 13.00 8.19
C ALA A 60 10.15 14.51 7.90
N GLN A 61 9.63 15.32 8.81
CA GLN A 61 9.70 16.78 8.73
C GLN A 61 11.14 17.28 8.69
N GLY A 62 12.02 16.73 9.53
CA GLY A 62 13.45 17.03 9.51
C GLY A 62 14.13 16.65 8.19
N TYR A 63 13.71 15.56 7.55
CA TYR A 63 14.20 15.20 6.21
C TYR A 63 13.65 16.13 5.13
N SER A 64 12.40 16.54 5.27
CA SER A 64 11.77 17.49 4.36
C SER A 64 12.46 18.85 4.39
N SER A 65 12.83 19.36 5.56
CA SER A 65 13.55 20.64 5.68
C SER A 65 14.96 20.58 5.09
N GLN A 66 15.55 19.39 5.02
CA GLN A 66 16.87 19.14 4.42
C GLN A 66 16.80 18.81 2.92
N GLY A 67 15.59 18.66 2.35
CA GLY A 67 15.42 18.18 0.97
C GLY A 67 15.94 16.75 0.75
N ARG A 68 16.07 15.96 1.81
CA ARG A 68 16.66 14.61 1.77
C ARG A 68 15.59 13.58 1.40
N LYS A 69 15.93 12.68 0.47
CA LYS A 69 15.10 11.50 0.16
C LYS A 69 15.20 10.45 1.27
N PHE A 70 14.08 9.77 1.54
CA PHE A 70 14.00 8.73 2.57
C PHE A 70 12.92 7.71 2.25
N GLY A 71 13.07 6.49 2.77
CA GLY A 71 12.04 5.45 2.66
C GLY A 71 11.22 5.33 3.95
N MET A 72 9.95 4.92 3.84
CA MET A 72 9.14 4.61 5.03
C MET A 72 9.75 3.45 5.85
N GLN A 73 10.46 2.52 5.20
CA GLN A 73 11.23 1.47 5.90
C GLN A 73 12.32 2.05 6.81
N GLU A 74 13.01 3.13 6.39
CA GLU A 74 14.03 3.77 7.21
C GLU A 74 13.41 4.31 8.51
N LEU A 75 12.23 4.92 8.43
CA LEU A 75 11.50 5.41 9.59
C LEU A 75 11.05 4.26 10.50
N ALA A 76 10.57 3.16 9.92
CA ALA A 76 10.22 1.95 10.65
C ALA A 76 11.42 1.36 11.41
N GLU A 77 12.59 1.26 10.78
CA GLU A 77 13.81 0.78 11.44
C GLU A 77 14.26 1.71 12.58
N LYS A 78 14.14 3.03 12.41
CA LYS A 78 14.43 3.98 13.50
C LYS A 78 13.50 3.80 14.70
N VAL A 79 12.24 3.48 14.47
CA VAL A 79 11.29 3.15 15.55
C VAL A 79 11.67 1.82 16.20
N ARG A 80 11.99 0.78 15.41
CA ARG A 80 12.43 -0.53 15.94
C ARG A 80 13.65 -0.43 16.84
N ARG A 81 14.60 0.47 16.53
CA ARG A 81 15.81 0.69 17.34
C ARG A 81 15.59 1.43 18.65
N ARG A 82 14.43 2.07 18.84
CA ARG A 82 14.17 2.98 19.97
C ARG A 82 13.22 2.41 21.03
N GLU A 83 12.81 1.16 20.88
CA GLU A 83 11.98 0.42 21.85
C GLU A 83 10.77 1.22 22.35
N PHE A 84 10.01 1.81 21.43
CA PHE A 84 8.76 2.49 21.79
C PHE A 84 7.77 1.52 22.44
N THR A 85 6.96 2.07 23.33
CA THR A 85 5.85 1.35 23.97
C THR A 85 4.53 1.84 23.38
N ASP A 86 3.61 0.91 23.11
CA ASP A 86 2.24 1.19 22.71
C ASP A 86 1.40 1.67 23.90
N SER A 87 0.17 2.09 23.61
CA SER A 87 -0.85 2.50 24.59
C SER A 87 -1.23 1.41 25.62
N HIS A 88 -0.85 0.16 25.38
CA HIS A 88 -1.13 -0.99 26.25
C HIS A 88 0.12 -1.43 27.05
N GLY A 89 1.22 -0.67 27.00
CA GLY A 89 2.45 -1.02 27.70
C GLY A 89 3.32 -2.08 27.00
N ARG A 90 3.02 -2.44 25.75
CA ARG A 90 3.75 -3.45 24.96
C ARG A 90 4.74 -2.78 24.02
N THR A 91 5.81 -3.49 23.64
CA THR A 91 6.77 -2.99 22.65
C THR A 91 6.09 -2.80 21.29
N THR A 92 6.21 -1.58 20.74
CA THR A 92 5.71 -1.22 19.41
C THR A 92 6.36 -2.10 18.34
N LYS A 93 5.55 -2.80 17.56
CA LYS A 93 5.98 -3.56 16.38
C LYS A 93 5.39 -2.94 15.11
N VAL A 94 6.25 -2.48 14.21
CA VAL A 94 5.82 -2.04 12.86
C VAL A 94 5.80 -3.26 11.94
N ASN A 95 4.63 -3.63 11.41
CA ASN A 95 4.53 -4.66 10.37
C ASN A 95 4.86 -4.07 8.99
N ASN A 96 5.68 -4.78 8.20
CA ASN A 96 6.06 -4.36 6.86
C ASN A 96 4.84 -4.20 5.92
N ASN A 97 3.75 -4.92 6.17
CA ASN A 97 2.52 -4.81 5.38
C ASN A 97 1.85 -3.42 5.52
N HIS A 98 2.06 -2.72 6.64
CA HIS A 98 1.49 -1.38 6.85
C HIS A 98 2.38 -0.28 6.28
N VAL A 99 3.64 -0.55 5.92
CA VAL A 99 4.61 0.45 5.45
C VAL A 99 4.06 1.28 4.28
N PRO A 100 3.42 0.71 3.24
CA PRO A 100 2.82 1.50 2.15
C PRO A 100 1.63 2.36 2.60
N ALA A 101 0.84 1.90 3.59
CA ALA A 101 -0.30 2.65 4.12
C ALA A 101 0.17 3.79 5.03
N LEU A 102 1.15 3.53 5.90
CA LEU A 102 1.78 4.53 6.76
C LEU A 102 2.48 5.62 5.93
N ALA A 103 3.12 5.26 4.81
CA ALA A 103 3.71 6.24 3.89
C ALA A 103 2.65 7.21 3.33
N ARG A 104 1.45 6.72 3.00
CA ARG A 104 0.34 7.56 2.53
C ARG A 104 -0.19 8.47 3.64
N LEU A 105 -0.36 7.95 4.86
CA LEU A 105 -0.74 8.75 6.03
C LEU A 105 0.29 9.84 6.33
N LEU A 106 1.58 9.53 6.21
CA LEU A 106 2.67 10.48 6.42
C LEU A 106 2.61 11.62 5.41
N VAL A 107 2.39 11.32 4.13
CA VAL A 107 2.23 12.34 3.08
C VAL A 107 0.97 13.17 3.28
N ALA A 108 -0.13 12.58 3.75
CA ALA A 108 -1.34 13.32 4.07
C ALA A 108 -1.10 14.31 5.22
N GLN A 109 -0.31 13.92 6.23
CA GLN A 109 0.00 14.76 7.39
C GLN A 109 1.13 15.78 7.10
N VAL A 110 2.09 15.42 6.25
CA VAL A 110 3.24 16.26 5.86
C VAL A 110 3.35 16.25 4.32
N PRO A 111 2.56 17.08 3.62
CA PRO A 111 2.52 17.09 2.16
C PRO A 111 3.88 17.34 1.50
N ALA A 112 4.77 18.08 2.17
CA ALA A 112 6.12 18.36 1.70
C ALA A 112 6.97 17.09 1.50
N CYS A 113 6.66 15.99 2.21
CA CYS A 113 7.35 14.72 2.02
C CYS A 113 6.99 14.00 0.72
N ARG A 114 5.95 14.41 -0.02
CA ARG A 114 5.42 13.71 -1.20
C ARG A 114 6.49 13.42 -2.27
N THR A 115 7.38 14.37 -2.52
CA THR A 115 8.45 14.26 -3.53
C THR A 115 9.74 13.65 -2.98
N LEU A 116 9.83 13.45 -1.67
CA LEU A 116 11.03 13.00 -0.97
C LEU A 116 10.92 11.56 -0.48
N ILE A 117 9.70 11.04 -0.30
CA ILE A 117 9.47 9.69 0.17
C ILE A 117 9.60 8.66 -0.96
N GLU A 118 10.52 7.72 -0.80
CA GLU A 118 10.69 6.60 -1.71
C GLU A 118 9.63 5.53 -1.42
N ARG A 119 8.68 5.38 -2.35
CA ARG A 119 7.63 4.38 -2.29
C ARG A 119 8.09 3.17 -3.11
N ARG A 120 8.47 2.07 -2.45
CA ARG A 120 8.71 0.77 -3.13
C ARG A 120 7.40 0.14 -3.58
N THR A 121 6.66 0.76 -4.48
CA THR A 121 5.67 0.06 -5.32
C THR A 121 5.33 0.86 -6.57
N HIS A 122 6.12 0.67 -7.62
CA HIS A 122 5.78 1.10 -8.98
C HIS A 122 4.55 0.35 -9.55
N ALA A 123 4.05 -0.68 -8.85
CA ALA A 123 2.91 -1.51 -9.26
C ALA A 123 1.52 -0.95 -8.87
N TYR A 124 1.44 0.18 -8.16
CA TYR A 124 0.15 0.78 -7.76
C TYR A 124 -0.14 2.16 -8.34
N ASP A 125 0.83 2.80 -9.01
CA ASP A 125 0.62 4.11 -9.63
C ASP A 125 -0.18 4.01 -10.96
N GLY A 126 -0.45 2.81 -11.47
CA GLY A 126 -1.24 2.57 -12.69
C GLY A 126 -2.75 2.33 -12.50
N LEU A 127 -3.27 2.39 -11.27
CA LEU A 127 -4.70 2.10 -10.97
C LEU A 127 -5.53 3.34 -10.58
N MET A 128 -5.02 4.54 -10.89
CA MET A 128 -5.73 5.81 -10.75
C MET A 128 -5.45 6.67 -11.98
N GLY A 129 -5.90 6.17 -13.14
CA GLY A 129 -6.17 6.95 -14.35
C GLY A 129 -7.66 6.85 -14.64
#